data_AF-A0A5C7T1V5-F1
#
_entry.id   AF-A0A5C7T1V5-F1
#
_cell.length_a   1.000
_cell.length_b   1.000
_cell.length_c   1.000
_cell.angle_alpha   90.00
_cell.angle_beta   90.00
_cell.angle_gamma   90.00
#
_symmetry.space_group_name_H-M   'P 1'
#
loop_
_entity.id
_entity.type
_entity.pdbx_description
1 polymer ?
#
loop_
_entity_poly.entity_id
_entity_poly.type
_entity_poly.pdbx_seq_one_letter_code
_entity_poly.pdbx_strand_id
1 'polypeptide(L)'
;MALAAPDRFGLGGRATVRGFDGEMGLSGDTGTLLRQELQWNLGGAWGQLYLALDAGEVGGPATAGLEDRFMAGTAWGWRLSGKHHSLDAFAGRPLHTPATVRTGETAAGFSFNLNF
;
A
#
# COMPACT_ATOMS: atom_id res chain seq x y z
N MET A 1 -14.26 -16.78 17.16
CA MET A 1 -12.86 -17.16 17.46
C MET A 1 -11.94 -16.34 16.57
N ALA A 2 -10.73 -16.02 17.02
CA ALA A 2 -9.75 -15.33 16.18
C ALA A 2 -9.23 -16.26 15.07
N LEU A 3 -9.00 -15.72 13.86
CA LEU A 3 -8.40 -16.46 12.75
C LEU A 3 -6.92 -16.72 13.01
N ALA A 4 -6.40 -17.76 12.37
CA ALA A 4 -4.96 -17.99 12.31
C ALA A 4 -4.29 -16.84 11.54
N ALA A 5 -3.03 -16.52 11.87
CA ALA A 5 -2.34 -15.35 11.31
C ALA A 5 -2.31 -15.30 9.76
N PRO A 6 -2.11 -16.41 9.02
CA PRO A 6 -2.13 -16.39 7.55
C PRO A 6 -3.50 -16.09 6.94
N ASP A 7 -4.59 -16.32 7.68
CA ASP A 7 -5.96 -16.11 7.21
C ASP A 7 -6.49 -14.70 7.55
N ARG A 8 -5.68 -13.87 8.20
CA ARG A 8 -6.05 -12.51 8.59
C ARG A 8 -5.86 -11.53 7.44
N PHE A 9 -6.70 -10.51 7.42
CA PHE A 9 -6.56 -9.37 6.52
C PHE A 9 -5.43 -8.46 7.02
N GLY A 10 -4.46 -8.17 6.15
CA GLY A 10 -3.30 -7.33 6.45
C GLY A 10 -3.36 -5.95 5.78
N LEU A 11 -2.92 -4.91 6.48
CA LEU A 11 -2.78 -3.54 5.97
C LEU A 11 -1.35 -3.02 6.22
N GLY A 12 -0.90 -2.07 5.40
CA GLY A 12 0.39 -1.40 5.55
C GLY A 12 1.43 -1.97 4.61
N GLY A 13 1.35 -1.59 3.33
CA GLY A 13 2.27 -2.06 2.30
C GLY A 13 1.73 -1.76 0.90
N ARG A 14 2.55 -2.00 -0.13
CA ARG A 14 2.24 -1.60 -1.52
C ARG A 14 0.94 -2.20 -2.07
N ALA A 15 0.58 -3.42 -1.65
CA ALA A 15 -0.63 -4.10 -2.11
C ALA A 15 -1.92 -3.60 -1.44
N THR A 16 -1.82 -2.89 -0.31
CA THR A 16 -2.96 -2.42 0.48
C THR A 16 -2.89 -0.91 0.69
N VAL A 17 -2.60 -0.43 1.90
CA VAL A 17 -2.40 1.00 2.17
C VAL A 17 -0.96 1.36 1.81
N ARG A 18 -0.78 2.01 0.65
CA ARG A 18 0.54 2.53 0.22
C ARG A 18 1.02 3.65 1.14
N GLY A 19 2.32 3.90 1.11
CA GLY A 19 3.00 4.87 1.97
C GLY A 19 3.68 4.25 3.20
N PHE A 20 3.41 2.97 3.46
CA PHE A 20 4.08 2.14 4.45
C PHE A 20 5.11 1.22 3.77
N ASP A 21 6.20 0.92 4.47
CA ASP A 21 7.31 0.10 3.96
C ASP A 21 6.99 -1.40 3.79
N GLY A 22 5.97 -1.90 4.51
CA GLY A 22 5.57 -3.31 4.45
C GLY A 22 6.18 -4.19 5.53
N GLU A 23 7.04 -3.65 6.39
CA GLU A 23 7.71 -4.40 7.46
C GLU A 23 6.78 -4.62 8.67
N MET A 24 5.95 -3.61 8.97
CA MET A 24 4.92 -3.67 10.00
C MET A 24 3.60 -3.14 9.46
N GLY A 25 2.51 -3.62 10.05
CA GLY A 25 1.18 -3.30 9.59
C GLY A 25 0.11 -3.72 10.58
N LEU A 26 -1.14 -3.50 10.20
CA LEU A 26 -2.29 -3.98 10.96
C LEU A 26 -2.73 -5.33 10.42
N SER A 27 -3.20 -6.21 11.30
CA SER A 27 -3.72 -7.51 10.94
C SER A 27 -4.97 -7.82 11.78
N GLY A 28 -6.05 -8.23 11.12
CA GLY A 28 -7.30 -8.58 11.79
C GLY A 28 -8.08 -9.67 11.07
N ASP A 29 -9.09 -10.20 11.74
CA ASP A 29 -9.91 -11.29 11.20
C ASP A 29 -10.82 -10.83 10.06
N THR A 30 -11.13 -9.53 10.03
CA THR A 30 -11.82 -8.85 8.94
C THR A 30 -11.09 -7.55 8.60
N GLY A 31 -11.39 -6.97 7.44
CA GLY A 31 -10.89 -5.65 7.10
C GLY A 31 -11.63 -5.00 5.94
N THR A 32 -11.46 -3.69 5.84
CA THR A 32 -11.93 -2.86 4.74
C THR A 32 -10.75 -2.10 4.15
N LEU A 33 -10.73 -1.97 2.83
CA LEU A 33 -9.67 -1.28 2.10
C LEU A 33 -10.28 -0.42 1.00
N LEU A 34 -9.97 0.88 1.03
CA LEU A 34 -10.27 1.81 -0.03
C LEU A 34 -8.95 2.28 -0.66
N ARG A 35 -8.83 2.13 -1.97
CA ARG A 35 -7.67 2.60 -2.73
C ARG A 35 -8.15 3.50 -3.86
N GLN A 36 -7.68 4.73 -3.85
CA GLN A 36 -7.93 5.70 -4.90
C GLN A 36 -6.63 6.04 -5.61
N GLU A 37 -6.69 6.10 -6.94
CA GLU A 37 -5.53 6.47 -7.75
C GLU A 37 -5.98 7.38 -8.89
N LEU A 38 -5.28 8.50 -9.03
CA LEU A 38 -5.37 9.38 -10.18
C LEU A 38 -4.16 9.12 -11.08
N GLN A 39 -4.41 8.93 -12.37
CA GLN A 39 -3.39 8.62 -13.35
C GLN A 39 -3.37 9.67 -14.46
N TRP A 40 -2.17 10.12 -14.83
CA TRP A 40 -1.93 11.02 -15.94
C TRP A 40 -1.09 10.31 -17.00
N ASN A 41 -1.69 10.08 -18.17
CA ASN A 41 -0.99 9.54 -19.33
C ASN A 41 -0.16 10.66 -19.98
N LEU A 42 1.17 10.53 -19.94
CA LEU A 42 2.08 11.50 -20.55
C LEU A 42 2.30 11.26 -22.05
N GLY A 43 1.89 10.09 -22.56
CA GLY A 43 1.97 9.72 -23.97
C GLY A 43 3.36 9.29 -24.43
N GLY A 44 3.40 8.52 -25.53
CA GLY A 44 4.64 8.01 -26.11
C GLY A 44 5.48 7.20 -25.12
N ALA A 45 6.80 7.42 -25.12
CA ALA A 45 7.75 6.74 -24.23
C ALA A 45 7.77 7.28 -22.79
N TRP A 46 6.99 8.33 -22.49
CA TRP A 46 6.98 8.97 -21.16
C TRP A 46 6.05 8.29 -20.16
N GLY A 47 5.24 7.31 -20.59
CA GLY A 47 4.44 6.48 -19.70
C GLY A 47 3.35 7.23 -18.93
N GLN A 48 3.17 6.89 -17.66
CA GLN A 48 2.07 7.37 -16.80
C GLN A 48 2.59 7.81 -15.43
N LEU A 49 2.21 9.00 -14.98
CA LEU A 49 2.35 9.38 -13.57
C LEU A 49 1.09 9.00 -12.81
N TYR A 50 1.23 8.65 -11.54
CA TYR A 50 0.08 8.44 -10.67
C TYR A 50 0.26 9.07 -9.31
N LEU A 51 -0.86 9.43 -8.69
CA LEU A 51 -0.99 9.84 -7.30
C LEU A 51 -2.07 8.97 -6.65
N ALA A 52 -1.83 8.55 -5.42
CA ALA A 52 -2.65 7.61 -4.70
C ALA A 52 -3.00 8.11 -3.30
N LEU A 53 -4.22 7.78 -2.87
CA LEU A 53 -4.70 7.93 -1.51
C LEU A 53 -5.38 6.63 -1.12
N ASP A 54 -4.83 5.97 -0.11
CA ASP A 54 -5.33 4.69 0.37
C ASP A 54 -5.66 4.78 1.86
N ALA A 55 -6.73 4.09 2.26
CA ALA A 55 -7.13 3.98 3.65
C ALA A 55 -7.70 2.58 3.92
N GLY A 56 -7.52 2.07 5.13
CA GLY A 56 -8.07 0.79 5.52
C GLY A 56 -8.25 0.66 7.02
N GLU A 57 -9.10 -0.27 7.40
CA GLU A 57 -9.34 -0.62 8.80
C GLU A 57 -9.40 -2.14 8.96
N VAL A 58 -8.88 -2.66 10.08
CA VAL A 58 -9.01 -4.08 10.46
C VAL A 58 -9.98 -4.28 11.62
N GLY A 59 -10.58 -5.45 11.70
CA GLY A 59 -11.51 -5.80 12.78
C GLY A 59 -11.47 -7.25 13.22
N GLY A 60 -12.39 -7.59 14.11
CA GLY A 60 -12.60 -8.94 14.63
C GLY A 60 -11.85 -9.25 15.94
N PRO A 61 -12.04 -10.45 16.50
CA PRO A 61 -11.43 -10.87 17.77
C PRO A 61 -9.91 -10.66 17.86
N ALA A 62 -9.16 -10.85 16.77
CA ALA A 62 -7.71 -10.65 16.75
C ALA A 62 -7.27 -9.19 16.99
N THR A 63 -8.16 -8.20 16.80
CA THR A 63 -7.86 -6.78 16.96
C THR A 63 -8.26 -6.22 18.33
N ALA A 64 -8.68 -7.08 19.28
CA ALA A 64 -9.22 -6.64 20.57
C ALA A 64 -8.24 -5.80 21.41
N GLY A 65 -6.93 -6.01 21.24
CA GLY A 65 -5.87 -5.24 21.92
C GLY A 65 -5.36 -4.03 21.13
N LEU A 66 -5.93 -3.73 19.97
CA LEU A 66 -5.53 -2.57 19.17
C LEU A 66 -6.36 -1.35 19.56
N GLU A 67 -5.68 -0.32 20.06
CA GLU A 67 -6.26 1.00 20.38
C GLU A 67 -6.68 1.76 19.11
N ASP A 68 -5.94 1.56 18.03
CA ASP A 68 -6.21 2.13 16.71
C ASP A 68 -6.09 1.03 15.65
N ARG A 69 -7.10 0.95 14.79
CA ARG A 69 -7.26 -0.10 13.77
C ARG A 69 -7.32 0.48 12.37
N PHE A 70 -7.21 1.79 12.24
CA PHE A 70 -7.29 2.52 10.99
C PHE A 70 -5.90 2.93 10.51
N MET A 71 -5.67 2.90 9.20
CA MET A 71 -4.42 3.31 8.60
C MET A 71 -4.70 4.05 7.30
N ALA A 72 -3.99 5.15 7.04
CA ALA A 72 -4.08 5.88 5.78
C ALA A 72 -2.70 6.28 5.27
N GLY A 73 -2.56 6.35 3.96
CA GLY A 73 -1.30 6.71 3.32
C GLY A 73 -1.48 7.22 1.90
N THR A 74 -0.40 7.78 1.38
CA THR A 74 -0.33 8.30 0.03
C THR A 74 0.90 7.79 -0.69
N ALA A 75 0.83 7.71 -2.01
CA ALA A 75 1.98 7.44 -2.85
C ALA A 75 1.85 8.16 -4.17
N TRP A 76 2.97 8.44 -4.81
CA TRP A 76 3.04 8.83 -6.19
C TRP A 76 4.07 7.96 -6.90
N GLY A 77 3.95 7.84 -8.21
CA GLY A 77 4.89 7.05 -8.97
C GLY A 77 4.82 7.28 -10.45
N TRP A 78 5.74 6.62 -11.13
CA TRP A 78 5.92 6.69 -12.56
C TRP A 78 5.97 5.28 -13.14
N ARG A 79 5.05 5.00 -14.06
CA ARG A 79 4.95 3.74 -14.80
C ARG A 79 5.40 3.93 -16.23
N LEU A 80 6.34 3.10 -16.65
CA LEU A 80 6.83 2.98 -18.01
C LEU A 80 6.51 1.57 -18.51
N SER A 81 6.04 1.47 -19.75
CA SER A 81 5.76 0.20 -20.39
C SER A 81 6.22 0.24 -21.84
N GLY A 82 7.04 -0.74 -22.22
CA GLY A 82 7.43 -1.03 -23.59
C GLY A 82 6.99 -2.44 -23.99
N LYS A 83 7.35 -2.86 -25.22
CA LYS A 83 6.92 -4.16 -25.77
C LYS A 83 7.33 -5.38 -24.93
N HIS A 84 8.50 -5.33 -24.30
CA HIS A 84 9.09 -6.47 -23.57
C HIS A 84 9.48 -6.11 -22.13
N HIS A 85 9.12 -4.91 -21.66
CA HIS A 85 9.54 -4.43 -20.36
C HIS A 85 8.49 -3.53 -19.71
N SER A 86 8.43 -3.55 -18.38
CA SER A 86 7.71 -2.57 -17.59
C SER A 86 8.51 -2.15 -16.36
N LEU A 87 8.38 -0.89 -15.98
CA LEU A 87 8.96 -0.31 -14.78
C LEU A 87 7.88 0.48 -14.05
N ASP A 88 7.74 0.28 -12.74
CA ASP A 88 6.95 1.14 -11.85
C ASP A 88 7.84 1.55 -10.69
N ALA A 89 8.21 2.83 -10.64
CA ALA A 89 8.96 3.44 -9.54
C ALA A 89 8.03 4.35 -8.73
N PHE A 90 8.11 4.28 -7.40
CA PHE A 90 7.17 4.96 -6.52
C PHE A 90 7.83 5.45 -5.24
N ALA A 91 7.22 6.48 -4.65
CA ALA A 91 7.49 6.97 -3.31
C ALA A 91 6.17 7.33 -2.62
N GLY A 92 6.08 7.12 -1.32
CA GLY A 92 4.87 7.37 -0.55
C GLY A 92 5.18 7.64 0.91
N ARG A 93 4.15 8.10 1.62
CA ARG A 93 4.27 8.47 3.03
C ARG A 93 3.04 8.02 3.80
N PRO A 94 3.18 7.63 5.07
CA PRO A 94 2.04 7.46 5.95
C PRO A 94 1.31 8.79 6.14
N LEU A 95 -0.02 8.77 6.12
CA LEU A 95 -0.86 9.92 6.47
C LEU A 95 -1.47 9.76 7.87
N HIS A 96 -1.80 8.51 8.25
CA HIS A 96 -2.24 8.14 9.57
C HIS A 96 -1.62 6.79 9.96
N THR A 97 -0.78 6.81 10.99
CA THR A 97 -0.01 5.65 11.47
C THR A 97 -0.49 5.24 12.86
N PRO A 98 -1.05 4.02 13.03
CA PRO A 98 -1.36 3.49 14.35
C PRO A 98 -0.12 3.44 15.25
N ALA A 99 -0.29 3.71 16.56
CA ALA A 99 0.81 3.69 17.52
C ALA A 99 1.57 2.34 17.61
N THR A 100 0.91 1.24 17.23
CA THR A 100 1.47 -0.11 17.19
C THR A 100 2.35 -0.38 15.97
N VAL A 101 2.29 0.47 14.94
CA VAL A 101 3.02 0.31 13.67
C VAL A 101 4.21 1.25 13.65
N ARG A 102 5.42 0.68 13.52
CA ARG A 102 6.65 1.45 13.31
C ARG A 102 7.00 1.40 11.83
N THR A 103 7.09 2.56 11.19
CA THR A 103 7.46 2.70 9.78
C THR A 103 8.24 4.00 9.58
N GLY A 104 9.00 4.09 8.50
CA GLY A 104 9.69 5.32 8.12
C GLY A 104 8.73 6.43 7.68
N GLU A 105 9.22 7.68 7.66
CA GLU A 105 8.43 8.82 7.15
C GLU A 105 8.18 8.76 5.64
N THR A 106 8.88 7.89 4.93
CA THR A 106 8.77 7.69 3.49
C THR A 106 9.08 6.23 3.14
N ALA A 107 8.22 5.63 2.33
CA ALA A 107 8.43 4.33 1.71
C ALA A 107 8.63 4.53 0.20
N ALA A 108 9.68 3.94 -0.37
CA ALA A 108 9.95 4.04 -1.81
C ALA A 108 10.40 2.69 -2.35
N GLY A 109 10.22 2.49 -3.65
CA GLY A 109 10.65 1.27 -4.29
C GLY A 109 10.42 1.29 -5.78
N PHE A 110 10.79 0.20 -6.44
CA PHE A 110 10.53 0.01 -7.85
C PHE A 110 10.26 -1.46 -8.15
N SER A 111 9.54 -1.71 -9.23
CA SER A 111 9.35 -3.04 -9.80
C SER A 111 9.67 -2.99 -11.28
N PHE A 112 10.55 -3.88 -11.71
CA PHE A 112 10.93 -4.03 -13.11
C PHE A 112 10.58 -5.44 -13.57
N ASN A 113 10.00 -5.56 -14.75
CA ASN A 113 9.62 -6.84 -15.33
C ASN A 113 10.06 -6.89 -16.80
N LEU A 114 10.57 -8.07 -17.20
CA LEU A 114 10.98 -8.39 -18.56
C LEU A 114 10.15 -9.58 -19.03
N ASN A 115 9.53 -9.44 -20.20
CA ASN A 115 8.77 -10.52 -20.84
C ASN A 115 9.43 -10.86 -22.18
N PHE A 116 9.76 -12.14 -22.36
CA PHE A 116 10.44 -12.69 -23.54
C PHE A 116 9.58 -13.73 -24.23
#